data_AF-A0A2S8P3N8-F1
#
_entry.id   AF-A0A2S8P3N8-F1
#
_cell.length_a   1.000
_cell.length_b   1.000
_cell.length_c   1.000
_cell.angle_alpha   90.00
_cell.angle_beta   90.00
_cell.angle_gamma   90.00
#
_symmetry.space_group_name_H-M   'P 1'
#
loop_
_entity.id
_entity.type
_entity.pdbx_description
1 polymer ?
#
loop_
_entity_poly.entity_id
_entity_poly.type
_entity_poly.pdbx_seq_one_letter_code
_entity_poly.pdbx_strand_id
1 'polypeptide(L)'
;MEAAPGIANHVWVSLGTDGLYASTNSGTTFTKIQGVQNSKLFAFGKSQPGKSVPTVYVYGMVNNVNGFFRSDDMGVTWNNIGPVGAGIGLGNEPQIMAADRQIYGQVYVGTNGRGIYVGSLK
;
A
#
# COMPACT_ATOMS: atom_id res chain seq x y z
N MET A 1 -4.64 8.91 4.82
CA MET A 1 -4.97 8.04 5.97
C MET A 1 -6.17 7.20 5.59
N GLU A 2 -6.29 5.99 6.14
CA GLU A 2 -7.38 5.06 5.80
C GLU A 2 -7.63 4.12 6.99
N ALA A 3 -8.90 3.77 7.26
CA ALA A 3 -9.25 2.76 8.25
C ALA A 3 -9.05 1.36 7.67
N ALA A 4 -8.49 0.44 8.44
CA ALA A 4 -8.28 -0.94 8.01
C ALA A 4 -9.64 -1.65 7.90
N PRO A 5 -10.04 -2.11 6.71
CA PRO A 5 -11.37 -2.63 6.54
C PRO A 5 -11.61 -3.94 7.28
N GLY A 6 -12.76 -4.05 7.96
CA GLY A 6 -13.11 -5.24 8.74
C GLY A 6 -12.34 -5.37 10.06
N ILE A 7 -11.49 -4.40 10.42
CA ILE A 7 -10.73 -4.42 11.66
C ILE A 7 -11.00 -3.13 12.43
N ALA A 8 -11.85 -3.21 13.45
CA ALA A 8 -12.21 -2.05 14.27
C ALA A 8 -10.96 -1.40 14.90
N ASN A 9 -11.02 -0.08 15.08
CA ASN A 9 -9.98 0.75 15.71
C ASN A 9 -8.64 0.82 14.96
N HIS A 10 -8.50 0.17 13.81
CA HIS A 10 -7.26 0.18 13.04
C HIS A 10 -7.27 1.30 11.99
N VAL A 11 -6.32 2.22 12.08
CA VAL A 11 -6.17 3.36 11.17
C VAL A 11 -4.73 3.49 10.75
N TRP A 12 -4.48 3.64 9.45
CA TRP A 12 -3.14 3.74 8.89
C TRP A 12 -2.95 5.10 8.21
N VAL A 13 -1.72 5.61 8.26
CA VAL A 13 -1.36 6.91 7.70
C VAL A 13 0.01 6.85 7.02
N SER A 14 0.02 7.32 5.77
CA SER A 14 1.22 7.55 4.97
C SER A 14 1.79 8.93 5.30
N LEU A 15 3.06 9.01 5.66
CA LEU A 15 3.75 10.25 6.02
C LEU A 15 4.94 10.55 5.08
N GLY A 16 4.87 10.09 3.83
CA GLY A 16 5.93 10.35 2.85
C GLY A 16 7.26 9.77 3.30
N THR A 17 8.28 10.60 3.43
CA THR A 17 9.65 10.23 3.85
C THR A 17 9.74 9.74 5.30
N ASP A 18 8.72 9.97 6.11
CA ASP A 18 8.67 9.43 7.47
C ASP A 18 8.14 7.99 7.50
N GLY A 19 7.60 7.48 6.39
CA GLY A 19 7.16 6.10 6.22
C GLY A 19 5.65 5.90 6.41
N LEU A 20 5.28 4.69 6.81
CA LEU A 20 3.89 4.27 7.04
C LEU A 20 3.69 3.98 8.52
N TYR A 21 2.58 4.46 9.09
CA TYR A 21 2.24 4.29 10.49
C TYR A 21 0.87 3.67 10.65
N ALA A 22 0.69 2.90 11.71
CA ALA A 22 -0.57 2.28 12.07
C ALA A 22 -0.94 2.57 13.52
N SER A 23 -2.22 2.81 13.74
CA SER A 23 -2.86 2.82 15.04
C SER A 23 -3.77 1.60 15.15
N THR A 24 -3.88 1.03 16.35
CA THR A 24 -4.83 -0.05 16.70
C THR A 24 -5.83 0.41 17.78
N ASN A 25 -5.83 1.70 18.11
CA ASN A 25 -6.64 2.32 19.16
C ASN A 25 -7.31 3.61 18.65
N SER A 26 -7.86 3.56 17.44
CA SER A 26 -8.67 4.63 16.85
C SER A 26 -7.92 5.96 16.68
N GLY A 27 -6.60 5.89 16.46
CA GLY A 27 -5.75 7.06 16.23
C GLY A 27 -5.20 7.72 17.49
N THR A 28 -5.38 7.14 18.69
CA THR A 28 -4.78 7.70 19.92
C THR A 28 -3.26 7.60 19.90
N THR A 29 -2.70 6.47 19.46
CA THR A 29 -1.27 6.32 19.25
C THR A 29 -0.98 5.66 17.91
N PHE A 30 0.18 5.99 17.34
CA PHE A 30 0.66 5.45 16.06
C PHE A 30 2.04 4.83 16.23
N THR A 31 2.23 3.68 15.59
CA THR A 31 3.50 2.96 15.53
C THR A 31 3.95 2.86 14.07
N LYS A 32 5.23 3.13 13.82
CA LYS A 32 5.81 3.00 12.48
C LYS A 32 5.83 1.54 12.06
N ILE A 33 5.35 1.25 10.85
CA ILE A 33 5.47 -0.06 10.22
C ILE A 33 6.93 -0.29 9.85
N GLN A 34 7.51 -1.35 10.40
CA GLN A 34 8.91 -1.68 10.20
C GLN A 34 9.19 -1.98 8.72
N GLY A 35 10.39 -1.60 8.27
CA GLY A 35 10.81 -1.80 6.89
C GLY A 35 10.22 -0.82 5.87
N VAL A 36 9.23 0.02 6.20
CA VAL A 36 8.69 1.05 5.28
C VAL A 36 9.36 2.40 5.55
N GLN A 37 10.42 2.70 4.81
CA GLN A 37 11.15 3.97 4.96
C GLN A 37 10.42 5.13 4.30
N ASN A 38 9.78 4.90 3.15
CA ASN A 38 9.02 5.92 2.44
C ASN A 38 7.67 5.34 1.99
N SER A 39 6.59 6.05 2.29
CA SER A 39 5.25 5.69 1.84
C SER A 39 4.64 6.91 1.14
N LYS A 40 4.75 6.95 -0.19
CA LYS A 40 4.16 8.02 -1.01
C LYS A 40 2.66 7.84 -1.13
N LEU A 41 2.25 6.61 -1.43
CA LEU A 41 0.85 6.19 -1.50
C LEU A 41 0.71 4.85 -0.82
N PHE A 42 -0.46 4.60 -0.24
CA PHE A 42 -0.85 3.28 0.25
C PHE A 42 -2.35 3.06 0.03
N ALA A 43 -2.77 1.80 0.06
CA ALA A 43 -4.18 1.41 0.01
C ALA A 43 -4.41 0.04 0.65
N PHE A 44 -5.62 -0.18 1.16
CA PHE A 44 -6.09 -1.52 1.52
C PHE A 44 -6.87 -2.18 0.38
N GLY A 45 -6.59 -3.46 0.13
CA GLY A 45 -7.27 -4.29 -0.86
C GLY A 45 -8.02 -5.47 -0.25
N LYS A 46 -8.58 -6.32 -1.11
CA LYS A 46 -9.14 -7.62 -0.74
C LYS A 46 -8.07 -8.49 -0.10
N SER A 47 -8.44 -9.24 0.93
CA SER A 47 -7.59 -10.25 1.56
C SER A 47 -7.13 -11.32 0.57
N GLN A 48 -5.88 -11.76 0.72
CA GLN A 48 -5.42 -13.00 0.09
C GLN A 48 -6.36 -14.16 0.45
N PRO A 49 -6.68 -15.07 -0.49
CA PRO A 49 -7.44 -16.28 -0.18
C PRO A 49 -6.86 -17.02 1.04
N GLY A 50 -7.72 -17.33 2.01
CA GLY A 50 -7.32 -17.97 3.28
C GLY A 50 -6.82 -17.03 4.38
N LYS A 51 -6.73 -15.71 4.12
CA LYS A 51 -6.42 -14.69 5.13
C LYS A 51 -7.69 -13.92 5.53
N SER A 52 -7.73 -13.46 6.78
CA SER A 52 -8.82 -12.65 7.35
C SER A 52 -8.46 -11.16 7.52
N VAL A 53 -7.27 -10.76 7.09
CA VAL A 53 -6.79 -9.38 7.16
C VAL A 53 -6.75 -8.78 5.76
N PRO A 54 -6.98 -7.46 5.58
CA PRO A 54 -6.87 -6.82 4.28
C PRO A 54 -5.42 -6.87 3.79
N THR A 55 -5.24 -6.98 2.48
CA THR A 55 -3.93 -6.80 1.87
C THR A 55 -3.56 -5.32 1.85
N VAL A 56 -2.30 -5.00 2.11
CA VAL A 56 -1.77 -3.63 2.11
C VAL A 56 -0.89 -3.43 0.88
N TYR A 57 -1.10 -2.34 0.16
CA TYR A 57 -0.26 -1.92 -0.95
C TYR A 57 0.46 -0.63 -0.60
N VAL A 58 1.72 -0.51 -0.98
CA VAL A 58 2.54 0.70 -0.81
C VAL A 58 3.25 1.02 -2.12
N TYR A 59 3.22 2.30 -2.52
CA TYR A 59 4.18 2.86 -3.47
C TYR A 59 5.16 3.76 -2.70
N GLY A 60 6.44 3.43 -2.75
CA GLY A 60 7.46 4.10 -1.96
C GLY A 60 8.74 3.28 -1.83
N MET A 61 9.38 3.33 -0.67
CA MET A 61 10.59 2.58 -0.35
C MET A 61 10.34 1.63 0.81
N VAL A 62 10.53 0.34 0.55
CA VAL A 62 10.41 -0.74 1.53
C VAL A 62 11.67 -1.58 1.49
N ASN A 63 12.26 -1.86 2.65
CA ASN A 63 13.53 -2.58 2.79
C ASN A 63 14.64 -1.99 1.88
N ASN A 64 14.71 -0.66 1.82
CA ASN A 64 15.67 0.10 1.00
C ASN A 64 15.51 -0.08 -0.52
N VAL A 65 14.39 -0.61 -0.99
CA VAL A 65 14.07 -0.76 -2.41
C VAL A 65 12.91 0.15 -2.76
N ASN A 66 13.04 0.96 -3.82
CA ASN A 66 11.95 1.77 -4.35
C ASN A 66 11.05 0.94 -5.26
N GLY A 67 9.74 1.09 -5.14
CA GLY A 67 8.80 0.38 -6.00
C GLY A 67 7.38 0.27 -5.44
N PHE A 68 6.70 -0.77 -5.91
CA PHE A 68 5.39 -1.17 -5.42
C PHE A 68 5.52 -2.42 -4.57
N PHE A 69 4.89 -2.40 -3.40
CA PHE A 69 4.97 -3.49 -2.45
C PHE A 69 3.58 -3.93 -2.01
N ARG A 70 3.46 -5.22 -1.72
CA ARG A 70 2.26 -5.87 -1.19
C ARG A 70 2.58 -6.61 0.09
N SER A 71 1.76 -6.42 1.12
CA SER A 71 1.77 -7.23 2.33
C SER A 71 0.41 -7.90 2.50
N ASP A 72 0.40 -9.21 2.75
CA ASP A 72 -0.81 -10.01 3.01
C ASP A 72 -0.96 -10.34 4.51
N ASP A 73 -0.14 -9.69 5.36
CA ASP A 73 -0.02 -9.95 6.80
C ASP A 73 0.09 -8.64 7.61
N MET A 74 -0.59 -7.59 7.16
CA MET A 74 -0.67 -6.29 7.86
C MET A 74 0.69 -5.63 8.11
N GLY A 75 1.57 -5.66 7.11
CA GLY A 75 2.84 -4.94 7.09
C GLY A 75 4.00 -5.67 7.78
N VAL A 76 3.84 -6.94 8.13
CA VAL A 76 4.91 -7.76 8.73
C VAL A 76 5.92 -8.20 7.67
N THR A 77 5.45 -8.68 6.52
CA THR A 77 6.28 -9.02 5.36
C THR A 77 5.83 -8.29 4.10
N TRP A 78 6.78 -8.06 3.19
CA TRP A 78 6.55 -7.26 1.99
C TRP A 78 7.09 -7.97 0.75
N ASN A 79 6.22 -8.09 -0.26
CA ASN A 79 6.55 -8.60 -1.58
C ASN A 79 6.71 -7.43 -2.54
N ASN A 80 7.81 -7.37 -3.28
CA ASN A 80 7.94 -6.42 -4.39
C ASN A 80 7.07 -6.90 -5.56
N ILE A 81 6.09 -6.09 -5.93
CA ILE A 81 5.14 -6.35 -7.03
C ILE A 81 5.32 -5.37 -8.19
N GLY A 82 6.36 -4.53 -8.15
CA GLY A 82 6.71 -3.64 -9.25
C GLY A 82 7.12 -4.42 -10.50
N PRO A 83 6.99 -3.81 -11.69
CA PRO A 83 7.51 -4.41 -12.91
C PRO A 83 9.03 -4.62 -12.83
N VAL A 84 9.52 -5.69 -13.45
CA VAL A 84 10.96 -5.94 -13.60
C VAL A 84 11.53 -4.98 -14.65
N GLY A 85 12.69 -4.36 -14.38
CA GLY A 85 13.40 -3.50 -15.33
C GLY A 85 13.11 -2.01 -15.18
N ALA A 86 12.88 -1.29 -16.29
CA ALA A 86 12.85 0.18 -16.35
C ALA A 86 11.68 0.87 -15.60
N GLY A 87 10.87 0.12 -14.83
CA GLY A 87 9.69 0.65 -14.15
C GLY A 87 8.50 0.90 -15.09
N ILE A 88 7.34 1.25 -14.53
CA ILE A 88 6.13 1.62 -15.30
C ILE A 88 6.10 3.09 -15.74
N GLY A 89 7.03 3.93 -15.28
CA GLY A 89 7.09 5.34 -15.63
C GLY A 89 5.81 6.11 -15.31
N LEU A 90 5.32 6.06 -14.07
CA LEU A 90 4.08 6.72 -13.62
C LEU A 90 4.00 8.24 -13.88
N GLY A 91 5.10 8.88 -14.28
CA GLY A 91 5.28 10.33 -14.28
C GLY A 91 5.78 10.82 -12.92
N ASN A 92 5.98 12.13 -12.79
CA ASN A 92 6.62 12.71 -11.61
C ASN A 92 5.75 12.65 -10.34
N GLU A 93 4.43 12.46 -10.46
CA GLU A 93 3.50 12.72 -9.37
C GLU A 93 2.25 11.80 -9.38
N PRO A 94 2.37 10.51 -9.03
CA PRO A 94 1.20 9.71 -8.72
C PRO A 94 0.48 10.28 -7.49
N GLN A 95 -0.82 10.53 -7.61
CA GLN A 95 -1.60 11.29 -6.63
C GLN A 95 -2.42 10.42 -5.68
N ILE A 96 -2.89 9.27 -6.18
CA ILE A 96 -3.80 8.40 -5.43
C ILE A 96 -3.53 6.94 -5.77
N MET A 97 -3.69 6.08 -4.77
CA MET A 97 -3.72 4.64 -4.93
C MET A 97 -5.00 4.12 -4.29
N ALA A 98 -5.67 3.20 -4.97
CA ALA A 98 -6.81 2.46 -4.43
C ALA A 98 -6.63 0.98 -4.79
N ALA A 99 -6.96 0.07 -3.89
CA ALA A 99 -6.92 -1.36 -4.17
C ALA A 99 -8.32 -1.96 -4.15
N ASP A 100 -8.54 -2.95 -5.02
CA ASP A 100 -9.84 -3.53 -5.21
C ASP A 100 -10.23 -4.36 -3.97
N ARG A 101 -11.45 -4.16 -3.48
CA ARG A 101 -11.98 -4.83 -2.27
C ARG A 101 -12.72 -6.13 -2.59
N GLN A 102 -12.91 -6.43 -3.88
CA GLN A 102 -13.60 -7.60 -4.42
C GLN A 102 -12.67 -8.53 -5.21
N ILE A 103 -11.56 -8.01 -5.77
CA ILE A 103 -10.58 -8.77 -6.56
C ILE A 103 -9.23 -8.74 -5.85
N TYR A 104 -8.76 -9.91 -5.39
CA TYR A 104 -7.44 -10.02 -4.76
C TYR A 104 -6.34 -9.69 -5.78
N GLY A 105 -5.36 -8.90 -5.37
CA GLY A 105 -4.23 -8.58 -6.22
C GLY A 105 -4.38 -7.36 -7.12
N GLN A 106 -5.57 -6.74 -7.17
CA GLN A 106 -5.83 -5.62 -8.08
C GLN A 106 -5.65 -4.26 -7.40
N VAL A 107 -4.87 -3.38 -8.03
CA VAL A 107 -4.55 -2.03 -7.56
C VAL A 107 -4.62 -1.02 -8.70
N TYR A 108 -5.09 0.17 -8.38
CA TYR A 108 -5.25 1.30 -9.28
C TYR A 108 -4.38 2.46 -8.82
N VAL A 109 -3.71 3.12 -9.75
CA VAL A 109 -2.88 4.30 -9.46
C VAL A 109 -3.32 5.45 -10.36
N GLY A 110 -3.85 6.50 -9.74
CA GLY A 110 -4.16 7.75 -10.43
C GLY A 110 -2.91 8.63 -10.54
N THR A 111 -2.67 9.15 -11.73
CA THR A 111 -1.49 9.96 -12.05
C THR A 111 -1.85 11.39 -12.43
N ASN A 112 -0.91 12.31 -12.26
CA ASN A 112 -1.03 13.65 -12.82
C ASN A 112 -0.63 13.63 -14.31
N GLY A 113 -1.60 13.44 -15.21
CA GLY A 113 -1.42 13.59 -16.66
C GLY A 113 -1.26 12.31 -17.50
N ARG A 114 -1.32 11.10 -16.92
CA ARG A 114 -1.26 9.82 -17.66
C ARG A 114 -2.45 8.87 -17.38
N GLY A 115 -3.53 9.41 -16.80
CA GLY A 115 -4.73 8.63 -16.47
C GLY A 115 -4.55 7.71 -15.27
N ILE A 116 -5.23 6.56 -15.31
CA ILE A 116 -5.24 5.56 -14.25
C ILE A 116 -4.55 4.29 -14.75
N TYR A 117 -3.54 3.84 -14.01
CA TYR A 117 -2.92 2.53 -14.23
C TYR A 117 -3.63 1.47 -13.42
N VAL A 118 -3.70 0.25 -13.95
CA VAL A 118 -4.15 -0.95 -13.24
C VAL A 118 -3.02 -1.97 -13.16
N GLY A 119 -2.81 -2.54 -11.98
CA GLY A 119 -1.94 -3.69 -11.76
C GLY A 119 -2.75 -4.85 -11.18
N SER A 120 -2.46 -6.07 -11.63
CA SER A 120 -3.10 -7.29 -11.13
C SER A 120 -2.08 -8.41 -10.97
N LEU A 121 -2.22 -9.19 -9.91
CA LEU A 121 -1.50 -10.46 -9.78
C LEU A 121 -2.00 -11.44 -10.85
N LYS A 122 -1.09 -12.25 -11.40
CA LYS A 122 -1.43 -13.37 -12.26
C LYS A 122 -1.48 -14.66 -11.44
#